data_AF-A0A1T5CE12-F1
#
_entry.id   AF-A0A1T5CE12-F1
#
_cell.length_a   1.000
_cell.length_b   1.000
_cell.length_c   1.000
_cell.angle_alpha   90.00
_cell.angle_beta   90.00
_cell.angle_gamma   90.00
#
_symmetry.space_group_name_H-M   'P 1'
#
loop_
_entity.id
_entity.type
_entity.pdbx_description
1 polymer ?
#
loop_
_entity_poly.entity_id
_entity_poly.type
_entity_poly.pdbx_seq_one_letter_code
_entity_poly.pdbx_strand_id
1 'polypeptide(L)' 'MAISKARTRQLKIYPKFQRTSQWNSKFVPEIRLCGKWLEDMGFNHGEHIMVRFEDDRLIIEPVGELRKNPQLEIWGSV' A
#
# COMPACT_ATOMS: atom_id res chain seq x y z
N MET A 1 2.30 16.64 -21.73
CA MET A 1 2.26 16.12 -20.34
C MET A 1 0.83 15.70 -20.06
N ALA A 2 0.58 14.41 -19.81
CA ALA A 2 -0.76 13.94 -19.49
C ALA A 2 -1.01 14.16 -18.00
N ILE A 3 -1.95 15.03 -17.66
CA ILE A 3 -2.43 15.19 -16.27
C ILE A 3 -3.22 13.92 -15.96
N SER A 4 -2.63 13.00 -15.20
CA SER A 4 -3.36 11.81 -14.74
C SER A 4 -4.49 12.27 -13.82
N LYS A 5 -5.73 12.14 -14.27
CA LYS A 5 -6.93 12.41 -13.47
C LYS A 5 -6.84 11.61 -12.17
N ALA A 6 -6.85 12.30 -11.03
CA ALA A 6 -6.90 11.65 -9.72
C ALA A 6 -8.16 10.79 -9.65
N ARG A 7 -7.99 9.47 -9.55
CA ARG A 7 -9.09 8.51 -9.40
C ARG A 7 -9.25 8.21 -7.92
N THR A 8 -10.29 8.77 -7.30
CA THR A 8 -10.63 8.52 -5.90
C THR A 8 -11.62 7.36 -5.80
N ARG A 9 -11.42 6.50 -4.81
CA ARG A 9 -12.38 5.44 -4.45
C ARG A 9 -12.71 5.57 -2.97
N GLN A 10 -14.00 5.55 -2.65
CA GLN A 10 -14.46 5.46 -1.27
C GLN A 10 -14.70 3.98 -0.94
N LEU A 11 -14.10 3.51 0.14
CA LEU A 11 -14.21 2.13 0.59
C LEU A 11 -14.71 2.10 2.04
N LYS A 12 -15.46 1.05 2.37
CA LYS A 12 -15.90 0.79 3.74
C LYS A 12 -14.77 0.13 4.53
N ILE A 13 -14.56 0.58 5.77
CA ILE A 13 -13.73 -0.14 6.73
C ILE A 13 -14.53 -1.32 7.26
N TYR A 14 -13.98 -2.52 7.13
CA TYR A 14 -14.62 -3.74 7.59
C TYR A 14 -14.06 -4.15 8.96
N PRO A 15 -14.86 -4.76 9.83
CA PRO A 15 -14.32 -5.41 11.03
C PRO A 15 -13.64 -6.72 10.65
N LYS A 16 -12.45 -6.96 11.21
CA LYS A 16 -11.74 -8.24 11.16
C LYS A 16 -11.67 -8.83 12.55
N PHE A 17 -12.05 -10.09 12.67
CA PHE A 17 -11.86 -10.84 13.90
C PHE A 17 -10.37 -11.20 14.04
N GLN A 18 -9.75 -10.79 15.13
CA GLN A 18 -8.37 -11.10 15.45
C GLN A 18 -8.30 -11.76 16.82
N ARG A 19 -7.77 -12.98 16.86
CA ARG A 19 -7.42 -13.67 18.10
C ARG A 19 -6.14 -13.05 18.65
N THR A 20 -6.21 -12.49 19.86
CA THR A 20 -5.07 -11.82 20.51
C THR A 20 -4.37 -12.74 21.50
N SER A 21 -5.06 -13.74 22.05
CA SER A 21 -4.47 -14.79 22.87
C SER A 21 -5.29 -16.08 22.79
N GLN A 22 -4.86 -17.14 23.49
CA GLN A 22 -5.62 -18.38 23.58
C GLN A 22 -7.05 -18.16 24.10
N TRP A 23 -7.28 -17.13 24.91
CA TRP A 23 -8.57 -16.85 25.56
C TRP A 23 -9.22 -15.52 25.15
N ASN A 24 -8.49 -14.66 24.44
CA ASN A 24 -8.99 -13.34 24.06
C ASN A 24 -9.07 -13.16 22.55
N SER A 25 -10.13 -12.48 22.13
CA SER A 25 -10.33 -12.05 20.75
C SER A 25 -10.92 -10.65 20.72
N LYS A 26 -10.69 -9.92 19.62
CA LYS A 26 -11.24 -8.59 19.39
C LYS A 26 -11.56 -8.37 17.92
N PHE A 27 -12.38 -7.38 17.65
CA PHE A 27 -12.55 -6.85 16.30
C PHE A 27 -11.59 -5.68 16.08
N VAL A 28 -10.91 -5.68 14.94
CA VAL A 28 -10.01 -4.61 14.49
C VAL A 28 -10.45 -4.08 13.12
N PRO A 29 -10.14 -2.82 12.77
CA PRO A 29 -10.43 -2.31 11.43
C PRO A 29 -9.59 -3.01 10.36
N GLU A 30 -10.20 -3.29 9.21
CA GLU A 30 -9.58 -3.87 8.02
C GLU A 30 -9.95 -3.05 6.78
N ILE A 31 -8.92 -2.64 6.05
CA ILE A 31 -9.03 -2.01 4.73
C ILE A 31 -8.82 -3.10 3.69
N ARG A 32 -9.79 -3.25 2.78
CA ARG A 32 -9.72 -4.23 1.68
C ARG A 32 -9.58 -3.48 0.36
N LEU A 33 -8.39 -3.49 -0.22
CA LEU A 33 -8.13 -3.00 -1.57
C LEU A 33 -8.20 -4.20 -2.53
N CYS A 34 -9.06 -4.15 -3.54
CA CYS A 34 -9.15 -5.20 -4.56
C CYS A 34 -9.58 -4.66 -5.93
N GLY A 35 -9.15 -5.34 -6.99
CA GLY A 35 -9.57 -5.10 -8.37
C GLY A 35 -8.41 -4.78 -9.31
N LYS A 36 -8.68 -4.87 -10.62
CA LYS A 36 -7.70 -4.71 -11.70
C LYS A 36 -6.89 -3.41 -11.62
N TRP A 37 -7.48 -2.35 -11.06
CA TRP A 37 -6.83 -1.06 -10.87
C TRP A 37 -5.60 -1.11 -9.93
N LEU A 38 -5.48 -2.11 -9.05
CA LEU A 38 -4.29 -2.32 -8.22
C LEU A 38 -3.15 -2.89 -9.05
N GLU A 39 -3.41 -3.92 -9.86
CA GLU A 39 -2.43 -4.47 -10.80
C GLU A 39 -1.95 -3.41 -11.79
N ASP A 40 -2.88 -2.59 -12.32
CA ASP A 40 -2.55 -1.47 -13.23
C ASP A 40 -1.66 -0.40 -12.55
N MET A 41 -1.63 -0.37 -11.22
CA MET A 41 -0.78 0.51 -10.40
C MET A 41 0.53 -0.17 -9.94
N GLY A 42 0.77 -1.43 -10.34
CA GLY A 42 1.96 -2.19 -9.96
C GLY A 42 1.87 -2.93 -8.63
N PHE A 43 0.66 -3.15 -8.10
CA PHE A 43 0.44 -4.05 -6.97
C PHE A 43 0.11 -5.45 -7.48
N ASN A 44 1.14 -6.25 -7.79
CA ASN A 44 0.92 -7.59 -8.32
C ASN A 44 0.78 -8.64 -7.21
N HIS A 45 0.15 -9.76 -7.57
CA HIS A 45 0.05 -10.91 -6.68
C HIS A 45 1.43 -11.45 -6.30
N GLY A 46 1.63 -11.79 -5.02
CA GLY A 46 2.88 -12.34 -4.52
C GLY A 46 3.96 -11.29 -4.19
N GLU A 47 3.73 -10.02 -4.51
CA GLU A 47 4.64 -8.93 -4.16
C GLU A 47 4.35 -8.35 -2.77
N HIS A 48 5.38 -7.76 -2.17
CA HIS A 48 5.26 -7.05 -0.90
C HIS A 48 4.85 -5.58 -1.12
N ILE A 49 4.22 -5.00 -0.09
CA ILE A 49 3.90 -3.57 -0.04
C ILE A 49 4.56 -2.93 1.18
N MET A 50 4.92 -1.66 1.04
CA MET A 50 5.26 -0.77 2.14
C MET A 50 3.99 -0.06 2.59
N VAL A 51 3.78 -0.04 3.91
CA VAL A 51 2.71 0.75 4.53
C VAL A 51 3.38 1.68 5.54
N ARG A 52 3.25 2.98 5.33
CA ARG A 52 3.75 4.04 6.23
C ARG A 52 2.60 4.85 6.79
N PHE A 53 2.84 5.43 7.96
CA PHE A 53 1.91 6.26 8.71
C PHE A 53 2.58 7.60 8.97
N GLU A 54 2.10 8.66 8.32
CA GLU A 54 2.67 10.01 8.37
C GLU A 54 1.51 11.00 8.40
N ASP A 55 1.48 11.94 9.35
CA ASP A 55 0.49 13.04 9.43
C ASP A 55 -0.98 12.61 9.23
N ASP A 56 -1.43 11.61 10.00
CA ASP A 56 -2.78 11.01 9.91
C ASP A 56 -3.14 10.38 8.54
N ARG A 57 -2.13 10.13 7.70
CA ARG A 57 -2.27 9.47 6.40
C ARG A 57 -1.67 8.09 6.44
N LEU A 58 -2.38 7.16 5.83
CA LEU A 58 -1.87 5.85 5.47
C LEU A 58 -1.34 5.92 4.03
N ILE A 59 -0.04 5.71 3.87
CA ILE A 59 0.62 5.67 2.56
C ILE A 59 0.95 4.22 2.24
N ILE A 60 0.44 3.70 1.12
CA ILE A 60 0.67 2.34 0.65
C ILE A 60 1.41 2.38 -0.69
N GLU A 61 2.56 1.72 -0.78
CA GLU A 61 3.39 1.67 -1.99
C GLU A 61 3.86 0.23 -2.26
N PRO A 62 4.01 -0.22 -3.52
CA PRO A 62 4.62 -1.51 -3.82
C PRO A 62 6.12 -1.51 -3.47
N VAL A 63 6.66 -2.65 -3.02
CA VAL A 63 8.09 -2.83 -2.65
C VAL A 63 8.97 -3.18 -3.86
N GLY A 64 8.38 -3.76 -4.92
CA GLY A 64 9.10 -4.27 -6.09
C GLY A 64 10.01 -3.25 -6.78
N GLU A 65 11.08 -3.75 -7.44
CA GLU A 65 12.26 -3.07 -8.01
C GLU A 65 12.05 -1.91 -9.03
N LEU A 66 10.86 -1.35 -9.20
CA LEU A 66 10.58 -0.28 -10.16
C LEU A 66 10.50 1.12 -9.53
N ARG A 67 11.38 1.39 -8.57
CA ARG A 67 11.95 2.74 -8.37
C ARG A 67 13.47 2.71 -8.52
N LYS A 68 13.99 2.07 -9.58
CA LYS A 68 15.20 2.60 -10.23
C LYS A 68 14.82 3.98 -10.78
N ASN A 69 14.97 5.01 -9.95
CA ASN A 69 15.04 6.37 -10.44
C ASN A 69 16.47 6.54 -10.98
N PRO A 70 16.70 6.70 -12.30
CA PRO A 70 18.06 6.89 -12.84
C PRO A 70 18.76 8.13 -12.27
N GLN A 71 18.02 9.04 -11.63
CA GLN A 71 18.55 10.25 -11.01
C GLN A 71 19.07 10.06 -9.57
N LEU A 72 18.93 8.86 -8.97
CA LEU A 72 19.45 8.56 -7.62
C LEU A 72 20.72 7.68 -7.61
N GLU A 73 21.31 7.38 -8.77
CA GLU A 73 22.65 6.75 -8.87
C GLU A 73 23.81 7.75 -8.95
N ILE A 74 23.54 9.06 -8.82
CA ILE A 74 24.59 10.07 -8.71
C ILE A 74 24.75 10.35 -7.20
N TRP A 75 26.00 10.32 -6.71
CA TRP A 75 26.43 10.48 -5.31
C TRP A 75 26.64 9.18 -4.50
N GLY A 76 27.12 8.13 -5.16
CA GLY A 76 27.69 6.95 -4.49
C GLY A 76 29.12 6.61 -4.91
N SER A 77 29.81 7.50 -5.64
CA SER A 77 31.25 7.36 -5.92
C SER A 77 32.04 8.23 -4.95
N VAL A 78 32.50 7.62 -3.86
CA VAL A 78 33.80 7.90 -3.25
C VAL A 78 34.29 6.64 -2.57
#